data_AF-A0A5C6FYN2-F1
#
_entry.id   AF-A0A5C6FYN2-F1
#
_cell.length_a   1.000
_cell.length_b   1.000
_cell.length_c   1.000
_cell.angle_alpha   90.00
_cell.angle_beta   90.00
_cell.angle_gamma   90.00
#
_symmetry.space_group_name_H-M   'P 1'
#
loop_
_entity.id
_entity.type
_entity.pdbx_description
1 polymer ?
#
loop_
_entity_poly.entity_id
_entity_poly.type
_entity_poly.pdbx_seq_one_letter_code
_entity_poly.pdbx_strand_id
1 'polypeptide(L)'
;MAAIAGDGFKPWVWVWLSDMNGVIGLCVALALITAGYKLSTTKSSTATATATASESNPRAEAKEKDVMDYEPAEMVIEPLENFDWRATEPARYLPIKPVYHITMALQQDTPSNLITIDKDYLDRVTLRRRLIDEKGHAVHGYLPRGEESVAELYAYLLQDYLPVRYPTMFRLRPDGFENMVTGKTFPTQPPRDADVALRSLGETVEEDLFLLHETPEGHMCVAFMCCFPSGFDPSQKFGNLLKDIHTPVPSYAKIGSSMERFFSKLQVGKGVKRLNWSVQTNSDLYTLGNHIKEDETEVTPEDSIDVNQTYFRVELQTLTRLPKTRAVLFSFKTYLYSIRQIKEQGSGPELADAIEGLKTGNAPVTSDERERYTEIIDDILATADLETISRKKVRQALEGRLGGKDLNEQKEAIKRLIEARFDAVSGADADAPEPSPHKRSNGVSGNDETDPSASPEPAKKKVKRSSPSEDADARLAAQLQAQENSLARGRTTRGGGDRTVKKRKAPRKKSAKKVRDDDESDANGSGDSGVKKRKAGGGFQKPFNLSTTLSDICGETQLSRPQVVKRLWEHIKANDLQDPADKRQIRCDAKMQAVFKQARVDMFKMNKEIGNHLYPVGEE
;
A
#
# COMPACT_ATOMS: atom_id res chain seq x y z
N MET A 1 -49.03 -51.84 -21.11
CA MET A 1 -48.44 -53.15 -21.48
C MET A 1 -47.27 -53.34 -20.53
N ALA A 2 -47.30 -54.32 -19.61
CA ALA A 2 -46.88 -55.72 -19.84
C ALA A 2 -45.39 -55.76 -20.26
N ALA A 3 -44.40 -56.09 -19.40
CA ALA A 3 -44.13 -57.36 -18.67
C ALA A 3 -43.63 -58.48 -19.62
N ILE A 4 -42.73 -59.43 -19.28
CA ILE A 4 -42.55 -60.26 -18.05
C ILE A 4 -41.08 -60.77 -17.94
N ALA A 5 -40.54 -60.92 -16.70
CA ALA A 5 -39.44 -61.83 -16.18
C ALA A 5 -38.12 -62.02 -16.99
N GLY A 6 -37.03 -62.68 -16.53
CA GLY A 6 -36.64 -63.39 -15.29
C GLY A 6 -35.35 -64.22 -15.56
N ASP A 7 -34.64 -64.88 -14.63
CA ASP A 7 -34.78 -64.98 -13.16
C ASP A 7 -33.49 -65.60 -12.52
N GLY A 8 -33.36 -65.59 -11.19
CA GLY A 8 -32.39 -66.38 -10.41
C GLY A 8 -31.05 -65.68 -10.00
N PHE A 9 -30.44 -65.96 -8.84
CA PHE A 9 -30.80 -66.90 -7.76
C PHE A 9 -30.29 -66.40 -6.37
N LYS A 10 -30.93 -66.85 -5.27
CA LYS A 10 -30.65 -66.54 -3.83
C LYS A 10 -30.68 -67.88 -3.05
N PRO A 11 -30.09 -68.06 -1.83
CA PRO A 11 -30.30 -67.26 -0.60
C PRO A 11 -28.97 -67.02 0.21
N TRP A 12 -28.90 -66.52 1.46
CA TRP A 12 -29.52 -66.91 2.76
C TRP A 12 -30.26 -65.76 3.50
N VAL A 13 -30.85 -66.01 4.68
CA VAL A 13 -31.86 -65.15 5.38
C VAL A 13 -31.61 -65.01 6.90
N TRP A 14 -32.23 -63.95 7.52
CA TRP A 14 -32.46 -63.55 8.95
C TRP A 14 -31.86 -62.14 9.29
N VAL A 15 -32.50 -61.11 9.89
CA VAL A 15 -33.78 -60.80 10.64
C VAL A 15 -33.96 -61.48 12.02
N TRP A 16 -34.49 -60.87 13.09
CA TRP A 16 -35.50 -59.76 13.29
C TRP A 16 -35.13 -58.73 14.42
N LEU A 17 -36.04 -57.81 14.80
CA LEU A 17 -35.86 -56.68 15.76
C LEU A 17 -36.02 -57.02 17.26
N SER A 18 -35.31 -56.26 18.13
CA SER A 18 -35.67 -55.81 19.53
C SER A 18 -34.48 -55.02 20.13
N ASP A 19 -34.55 -54.04 21.06
CA ASP A 19 -35.66 -53.37 21.75
C ASP A 19 -35.25 -51.95 22.26
N MET A 20 -36.14 -51.25 22.99
CA MET A 20 -36.01 -49.88 23.52
C MET A 20 -35.06 -49.69 24.73
N ASN A 21 -34.43 -48.51 24.84
CA ASN A 21 -34.46 -47.55 26.00
C ASN A 21 -33.26 -46.56 25.96
N GLY A 22 -33.46 -45.25 26.16
CA GLY A 22 -32.32 -44.30 26.08
C GLY A 22 -32.51 -42.76 26.16
N VAL A 23 -33.63 -42.22 26.67
CA VAL A 23 -33.76 -40.86 27.29
C VAL A 23 -32.88 -39.73 26.68
N ILE A 24 -33.31 -38.99 25.64
CA ILE A 24 -34.19 -37.79 25.75
C ILE A 24 -34.02 -37.04 27.09
N GLY A 25 -33.08 -36.09 27.18
CA GLY A 25 -32.71 -35.53 28.50
C GLY A 25 -32.00 -34.18 28.58
N LEU A 26 -32.15 -33.24 27.64
CA LEU A 26 -31.75 -31.82 27.91
C LEU A 26 -32.51 -30.72 27.13
N CYS A 27 -33.82 -30.88 26.98
CA CYS A 27 -34.72 -29.76 26.66
C CYS A 27 -35.82 -29.69 27.75
N VAL A 28 -36.29 -28.47 28.05
CA VAL A 28 -37.33 -28.17 29.06
C VAL A 28 -36.91 -28.49 30.52
N ALA A 29 -35.92 -27.74 31.02
CA ALA A 29 -35.54 -27.78 32.44
C ALA A 29 -35.03 -26.43 33.00
N LEU A 30 -35.67 -25.30 32.66
CA LEU A 30 -35.59 -24.04 33.44
C LEU A 30 -36.68 -23.01 33.06
N ALA A 31 -37.94 -23.42 33.10
CA ALA A 31 -39.09 -22.51 33.06
C ALA A 31 -40.11 -22.91 34.13
N LEU A 32 -40.43 -21.96 35.02
CA LEU A 32 -41.57 -21.97 35.95
C LEU A 32 -41.63 -23.10 37.01
N ILE A 33 -41.01 -22.85 38.17
CA ILE A 33 -41.62 -23.21 39.47
C ILE A 33 -41.84 -21.91 40.25
N THR A 34 -43.11 -21.67 40.62
CA THR A 34 -43.66 -20.68 41.59
C THR A 34 -42.86 -19.37 41.80
N ALA A 35 -43.28 -18.20 41.32
CA ALA A 35 -44.59 -17.54 41.50
C ALA A 35 -44.98 -17.30 42.97
N GLY A 36 -44.89 -16.02 43.39
CA GLY A 36 -45.61 -15.47 44.54
C GLY A 36 -44.80 -15.27 45.83
N TYR A 37 -44.38 -14.02 46.10
CA TYR A 37 -44.83 -13.33 47.31
C TYR A 37 -44.77 -11.80 47.18
N LYS A 38 -45.98 -11.20 47.16
CA LYS A 38 -46.37 -9.80 47.44
C LYS A 38 -45.72 -8.61 46.71
N LEU A 39 -46.63 -7.80 46.16
CA LEU A 39 -46.49 -6.37 45.88
C LEU A 39 -45.97 -5.59 47.11
N SER A 40 -45.25 -4.49 46.83
CA SER A 40 -45.63 -3.21 47.45
C SER A 40 -45.44 -2.06 46.46
N THR A 41 -46.53 -1.38 46.14
CA THR A 41 -46.51 -0.09 45.44
C THR A 41 -46.12 1.04 46.40
N THR A 42 -45.39 2.07 45.95
CA THR A 42 -45.88 3.46 45.99
C THR A 42 -44.97 4.48 45.29
N LYS A 43 -45.62 5.39 44.54
CA LYS A 43 -45.32 6.83 44.40
C LYS A 43 -43.93 7.29 43.93
N SER A 44 -43.91 7.72 42.67
CA SER A 44 -43.65 9.10 42.24
C SER A 44 -42.94 10.05 43.21
N SER A 45 -41.86 10.67 42.73
CA SER A 45 -41.63 12.11 42.92
C SER A 45 -40.96 12.72 41.70
N THR A 46 -41.60 13.70 41.07
CA THR A 46 -40.96 14.67 40.17
C THR A 46 -40.19 15.68 41.00
N ALA A 47 -38.90 15.84 40.75
CA ALA A 47 -38.06 16.85 41.42
C ALA A 47 -37.27 17.67 40.40
N THR A 48 -37.87 18.77 39.93
CA THR A 48 -37.16 19.82 39.21
C THR A 48 -36.25 20.55 40.20
N ALA A 49 -34.93 20.55 39.97
CA ALA A 49 -33.97 21.29 40.79
C ALA A 49 -33.02 22.10 39.90
N THR A 50 -33.06 23.42 40.05
CA THR A 50 -32.24 24.36 39.28
C THR A 50 -30.82 24.49 39.81
N ALA A 51 -29.93 24.90 38.91
CA ALA A 51 -28.50 25.14 39.13
C ALA A 51 -28.08 25.73 40.49
N THR A 52 -26.97 25.19 41.01
CA THR A 52 -26.00 25.96 41.79
C THR A 52 -24.64 25.83 41.11
N ALA A 53 -23.90 26.92 41.00
CA ALA A 53 -22.54 26.91 40.48
C ALA A 53 -21.53 26.73 41.62
N SER A 54 -20.41 26.06 41.34
CA SER A 54 -19.24 26.01 42.20
C SER A 54 -17.98 26.12 41.36
N GLU A 55 -16.90 26.66 41.94
CA GLU A 55 -15.80 27.28 41.20
C GLU A 55 -14.81 26.29 40.54
N SER A 56 -13.96 26.85 39.68
CA SER A 56 -13.04 26.14 38.81
C SER A 56 -11.79 25.61 39.52
N ASN A 57 -11.23 24.51 39.00
CA ASN A 57 -9.89 24.03 39.35
C ASN A 57 -9.05 23.85 38.05
N PRO A 58 -8.15 24.80 37.71
CA PRO A 58 -7.55 24.87 36.38
C PRO A 58 -6.25 24.05 36.26
N ARG A 59 -6.35 22.73 36.00
CA ARG A 59 -5.16 21.94 35.62
C ARG A 59 -5.44 20.70 34.75
N ALA A 60 -6.02 20.89 33.57
CA ALA A 60 -6.18 19.84 32.56
C ALA A 60 -6.01 20.39 31.12
N GLU A 61 -4.84 20.97 30.82
CA GLU A 61 -4.48 21.40 29.46
C GLU A 61 -4.21 20.16 28.56
N ALA A 62 -5.28 19.56 28.06
CA ALA A 62 -5.20 18.74 26.86
C ALA A 62 -4.74 19.65 25.70
N LYS A 63 -3.75 19.21 24.93
CA LYS A 63 -3.29 19.96 23.74
C LYS A 63 -4.34 19.89 22.65
N GLU A 64 -5.23 20.87 22.65
CA GLU A 64 -6.09 21.21 21.52
C GLU A 64 -5.19 21.38 20.29
N LYS A 65 -5.37 20.53 19.28
CA LYS A 65 -4.65 20.66 18.01
C LYS A 65 -5.35 21.75 17.22
N ASP A 66 -4.58 22.70 16.69
CA ASP A 66 -5.09 23.74 15.79
C ASP A 66 -6.05 23.13 14.75
N VAL A 67 -7.33 23.47 14.88
CA VAL A 67 -8.30 23.23 13.82
C VAL A 67 -7.96 24.22 12.72
N MET A 68 -7.11 23.77 11.78
CA MET A 68 -6.86 24.55 10.57
C MET A 68 -8.19 24.76 9.85
N ASP A 69 -8.65 26.02 9.82
CA ASP A 69 -9.74 26.47 8.97
C ASP A 69 -9.43 26.13 7.51
N TYR A 70 -9.98 25.00 7.08
CA TYR A 70 -9.87 24.51 5.73
C TYR A 70 -11.20 24.75 5.05
N GLU A 71 -11.29 25.82 4.24
CA GLU A 71 -12.49 26.06 3.43
C GLU A 71 -12.84 24.78 2.67
N PRO A 72 -14.04 24.21 2.87
CA PRO A 72 -14.39 22.94 2.28
C PRO A 72 -14.43 23.11 0.77
N ALA A 73 -13.61 22.34 0.05
CA ALA A 73 -13.63 22.35 -1.40
C ALA A 73 -15.04 21.96 -1.87
N GLU A 74 -15.72 22.88 -2.55
CA GLU A 74 -17.10 22.73 -2.97
C GLU A 74 -17.32 21.39 -3.68
N MET A 75 -18.31 20.62 -3.21
CA MET A 75 -18.68 19.35 -3.84
C MET A 75 -19.55 19.60 -5.08
N VAL A 76 -19.02 20.36 -6.04
CA VAL A 76 -19.71 20.72 -7.28
C VAL A 76 -20.03 19.45 -8.06
N ILE A 77 -21.33 19.22 -8.27
CA ILE A 77 -21.86 18.15 -9.12
C ILE A 77 -22.25 18.77 -10.46
N GLU A 78 -21.57 18.35 -11.52
CA GLU A 78 -21.87 18.80 -12.89
C GLU A 78 -23.07 18.03 -13.44
N PRO A 79 -24.17 18.69 -13.85
CA PRO A 79 -25.36 18.00 -14.35
C PRO A 79 -25.15 17.40 -15.75
N LEU A 80 -25.76 16.25 -16.02
CA LEU A 80 -25.88 15.68 -17.37
C LEU A 80 -27.33 15.83 -17.86
N GLU A 81 -27.70 17.05 -18.23
CA GLU A 81 -29.07 17.46 -18.59
C GLU A 81 -29.76 16.57 -19.64
N ASN A 82 -28.99 16.00 -20.57
CA ASN A 82 -29.46 15.21 -21.71
C ASN A 82 -28.93 13.76 -21.68
N PHE A 83 -28.68 13.19 -20.49
CA PHE A 83 -28.15 11.84 -20.35
C PHE A 83 -29.18 10.76 -20.72
N ASP A 84 -28.87 9.91 -21.69
CA ASP A 84 -29.55 8.63 -21.90
C ASP A 84 -28.64 7.48 -21.48
N TRP A 85 -29.02 6.80 -20.40
CA TRP A 85 -28.32 5.61 -19.93
C TRP A 85 -28.37 4.48 -20.97
N ARG A 86 -29.46 4.33 -21.74
CA ARG A 86 -29.62 3.22 -22.70
C ARG A 86 -28.64 3.31 -23.88
N ALA A 87 -28.31 4.53 -24.31
CA ALA A 87 -27.30 4.79 -25.33
C ALA A 87 -25.86 4.87 -24.79
N THR A 88 -25.67 4.83 -23.46
CA THR A 88 -24.35 4.94 -22.83
C THR A 88 -23.70 3.57 -22.71
N GLU A 89 -22.70 3.29 -23.54
CA GLU A 89 -21.89 2.08 -23.46
C GLU A 89 -21.07 2.03 -22.15
N PRO A 90 -20.95 0.86 -21.49
CA PRO A 90 -20.09 0.71 -20.31
C PRO A 90 -18.64 1.07 -20.61
N ALA A 91 -18.00 1.75 -19.66
CA ALA A 91 -16.60 2.14 -19.77
C ALA A 91 -15.69 0.92 -19.98
N ARG A 92 -14.70 1.03 -20.87
CA ARG A 92 -13.73 -0.04 -21.17
C ARG A 92 -12.43 0.20 -20.43
N TYR A 93 -12.28 -0.45 -19.28
CA TYR A 93 -11.09 -0.38 -18.46
C TYR A 93 -10.21 -1.62 -18.68
N LEU A 94 -9.03 -1.40 -19.26
CA LEU A 94 -7.95 -2.39 -19.31
C LEU A 94 -6.75 -1.88 -18.49
N PRO A 95 -6.76 -2.01 -17.15
CA PRO A 95 -5.68 -1.57 -16.26
C PRO A 95 -4.43 -2.49 -16.30
N ILE A 96 -4.18 -3.11 -17.44
CA ILE A 96 -3.12 -4.10 -17.68
C ILE A 96 -1.76 -3.42 -17.84
N LYS A 97 -0.71 -4.11 -17.38
CA LYS A 97 0.70 -3.71 -17.50
C LYS A 97 1.56 -4.98 -17.58
N PRO A 98 2.58 -5.06 -18.45
CA PRO A 98 3.46 -6.24 -18.54
C PRO A 98 4.24 -6.60 -17.27
N VAL A 99 4.26 -5.72 -16.26
CA VAL A 99 4.87 -5.96 -14.94
C VAL A 99 3.97 -5.37 -13.86
N TYR A 100 3.61 -6.17 -12.86
CA TYR A 100 2.72 -5.74 -11.79
C TYR A 100 3.47 -5.22 -10.56
N HIS A 101 3.30 -3.94 -10.23
CA HIS A 101 3.81 -3.34 -8.99
C HIS A 101 2.66 -2.94 -8.05
N ILE A 102 2.55 -3.67 -6.93
CA ILE A 102 1.69 -3.30 -5.78
C ILE A 102 2.04 -1.86 -5.35
N THR A 103 1.10 -0.96 -5.63
CA THR A 103 1.15 0.47 -5.35
C THR A 103 -0.28 0.96 -5.13
N MET A 104 -0.46 2.12 -4.51
CA MET A 104 -1.82 2.64 -4.26
C MET A 104 -2.57 3.05 -5.54
N ALA A 105 -1.86 3.27 -6.65
CA ALA A 105 -2.38 3.54 -8.00
C ALA A 105 -3.43 4.67 -8.13
N LEU A 106 -3.52 5.56 -7.13
CA LEU A 106 -4.56 6.58 -7.03
C LEU A 106 -4.40 7.68 -8.10
N GLN A 107 -5.52 8.02 -8.73
CA GLN A 107 -5.71 9.18 -9.59
C GLN A 107 -6.68 10.14 -8.89
N GLN A 108 -6.50 11.45 -9.07
CA GLN A 108 -7.50 12.43 -8.60
C GLN A 108 -8.81 12.29 -9.39
N ASP A 109 -9.93 12.53 -8.72
CA ASP A 109 -11.24 12.54 -9.36
C ASP A 109 -12.12 13.71 -8.89
N THR A 110 -13.20 13.99 -9.63
CA THR A 110 -14.19 14.99 -9.25
C THR A 110 -15.37 14.34 -8.51
N PRO A 111 -16.09 15.08 -7.65
CA PRO A 111 -17.33 14.62 -7.05
C PRO A 111 -18.32 14.04 -8.09
N SER A 112 -18.48 14.69 -9.25
CA SER A 112 -19.33 14.27 -10.38
C SER A 112 -19.13 12.83 -10.89
N ASN A 113 -18.05 12.13 -10.49
CA ASN A 113 -17.71 10.77 -10.94
C ASN A 113 -17.83 9.72 -9.82
N LEU A 114 -18.44 10.05 -8.67
CA LEU A 114 -18.62 9.12 -7.54
C LEU A 114 -19.51 7.91 -7.89
N ILE A 115 -20.57 8.18 -8.65
CA ILE A 115 -21.53 7.20 -9.20
C ILE A 115 -21.48 7.31 -10.72
N THR A 116 -21.45 6.16 -11.41
CA THR A 116 -21.20 6.06 -12.85
C THR A 116 -22.18 5.11 -13.55
N ILE A 117 -23.16 5.69 -14.23
CA ILE A 117 -24.24 4.97 -14.90
C ILE A 117 -23.93 4.70 -16.37
N ASP A 118 -24.36 3.53 -16.87
CA ASP A 118 -24.37 3.13 -18.28
C ASP A 118 -25.59 2.23 -18.56
N LYS A 119 -25.68 1.64 -19.76
CA LYS A 119 -26.84 0.86 -20.22
C LYS A 119 -27.17 -0.38 -19.38
N ASP A 120 -26.20 -0.90 -18.62
CA ASP A 120 -26.41 -2.12 -17.82
C ASP A 120 -27.20 -1.82 -16.53
N TYR A 121 -27.26 -0.55 -16.11
CA TYR A 121 -27.78 -0.09 -14.81
C TYR A 121 -29.09 -0.75 -14.35
N LEU A 122 -30.10 -0.84 -15.22
CA LEU A 122 -31.41 -1.42 -14.86
C LEU A 122 -31.29 -2.90 -14.47
N ASP A 123 -30.48 -3.67 -15.18
CA ASP A 123 -30.23 -5.08 -14.89
C ASP A 123 -29.37 -5.23 -13.63
N ARG A 124 -28.37 -4.35 -13.45
CA ARG A 124 -27.53 -4.31 -12.23
C ARG A 124 -28.38 -4.06 -10.98
N VAL A 125 -29.20 -3.01 -10.92
CA VAL A 125 -30.01 -2.72 -9.72
C VAL A 125 -31.15 -3.74 -9.51
N THR A 126 -31.67 -4.34 -10.58
CA THR A 126 -32.68 -5.42 -10.48
C THR A 126 -32.07 -6.73 -9.97
N LEU A 127 -30.81 -7.03 -10.29
CA LEU A 127 -30.06 -8.12 -9.68
C LEU A 127 -29.71 -7.80 -8.21
N ARG A 128 -29.30 -6.56 -7.89
CA ARG A 128 -29.00 -6.15 -6.51
C ARG A 128 -30.20 -6.29 -5.59
N ARG A 129 -31.41 -5.89 -6.02
CA ARG A 129 -32.65 -6.14 -5.26
C ARG A 129 -32.80 -7.63 -4.89
N ARG A 130 -32.67 -8.53 -5.87
CA ARG A 130 -32.75 -9.98 -5.62
C ARG A 130 -31.68 -10.46 -4.65
N LEU A 131 -30.44 -10.00 -4.78
CA LEU A 131 -29.36 -10.36 -3.85
C LEU A 131 -29.60 -9.81 -2.43
N ILE A 132 -30.17 -8.61 -2.29
CA ILE A 132 -30.60 -8.05 -1.00
C ILE A 132 -31.69 -8.92 -0.37
N ASP A 133 -32.71 -9.29 -1.13
CA ASP A 133 -33.82 -10.14 -0.66
C ASP A 133 -33.37 -11.58 -0.33
N GLU A 134 -32.46 -12.16 -1.12
CA GLU A 134 -31.96 -13.54 -0.98
C GLU A 134 -30.83 -13.71 0.05
N LYS A 135 -29.99 -12.69 0.26
CA LYS A 135 -28.77 -12.77 1.10
C LYS A 135 -28.84 -11.92 2.36
N GLY A 136 -29.68 -10.89 2.40
CA GLY A 136 -29.87 -10.00 3.56
C GLY A 136 -28.56 -9.50 4.16
N HIS A 137 -28.32 -9.84 5.43
CA HIS A 137 -27.13 -9.40 6.17
C HIS A 137 -25.77 -9.88 5.62
N ALA A 138 -25.75 -10.83 4.68
CA ALA A 138 -24.53 -11.21 3.96
C ALA A 138 -24.15 -10.21 2.84
N VAL A 139 -25.04 -9.27 2.48
CA VAL A 139 -24.75 -8.17 1.52
C VAL A 139 -24.92 -6.77 2.10
N HIS A 140 -25.53 -6.59 3.28
CA HIS A 140 -25.57 -5.29 3.95
C HIS A 140 -25.53 -5.36 5.49
N GLY A 141 -24.94 -4.35 6.13
CA GLY A 141 -24.94 -4.24 7.59
C GLY A 141 -24.33 -2.94 8.09
N TYR A 142 -24.64 -2.56 9.33
CA TYR A 142 -24.12 -1.37 10.00
C TYR A 142 -23.90 -1.62 11.50
N LEU A 143 -22.86 -1.00 12.06
CA LEU A 143 -22.69 -0.87 13.51
C LEU A 143 -23.47 0.35 14.00
N PRO A 144 -23.90 0.43 15.27
CA PRO A 144 -24.60 1.61 15.80
C PRO A 144 -23.82 2.92 15.58
N ARG A 145 -22.49 2.88 15.69
CA ARG A 145 -21.62 4.03 15.39
C ARG A 145 -21.64 4.48 13.93
N GLY A 146 -22.12 3.65 13.00
CA GLY A 146 -22.20 3.91 11.57
C GLY A 146 -23.55 4.49 11.10
N GLU A 147 -24.58 4.49 11.95
CA GLU A 147 -25.94 4.94 11.63
C GLU A 147 -25.97 6.34 11.00
N GLU A 148 -25.29 7.31 11.62
CA GLU A 148 -25.22 8.68 11.11
C GLU A 148 -24.56 8.78 9.73
N SER A 149 -23.54 7.96 9.46
CA SER A 149 -22.85 7.95 8.16
C SER A 149 -23.67 7.28 7.07
N VAL A 150 -24.49 6.28 7.42
CA VAL A 150 -25.49 5.70 6.50
C VAL A 150 -26.58 6.73 6.19
N ALA A 151 -27.10 7.41 7.22
CA ALA A 151 -28.11 8.45 7.06
C ALA A 151 -27.60 9.65 6.23
N GLU A 152 -26.34 10.05 6.44
CA GLU A 152 -25.67 11.07 5.62
C GLU A 152 -25.51 10.60 4.16
N LEU A 153 -25.01 9.39 3.94
CA LEU A 153 -24.80 8.83 2.59
C LEU A 153 -26.11 8.74 1.81
N TYR A 154 -27.18 8.29 2.47
CA TYR A 154 -28.54 8.26 1.93
C TYR A 154 -28.99 9.66 1.51
N ALA A 155 -28.92 10.63 2.42
CA ALA A 155 -29.36 12.00 2.14
C ALA A 155 -28.54 12.63 1.00
N TYR A 156 -27.22 12.48 1.03
CA TYR A 156 -26.32 13.01 0.00
C TYR A 156 -26.61 12.41 -1.38
N LEU A 157 -26.76 11.08 -1.49
CA LEU A 157 -27.00 10.44 -2.78
C LEU A 157 -28.39 10.76 -3.35
N LEU A 158 -29.44 10.72 -2.51
CA LEU A 158 -30.83 10.90 -2.98
C LEU A 158 -31.27 12.37 -3.09
N GLN A 159 -30.74 13.28 -2.26
CA GLN A 159 -31.09 14.72 -2.32
C GLN A 159 -30.08 15.50 -3.16
N ASP A 160 -28.79 15.43 -2.84
CA ASP A 160 -27.79 16.35 -3.38
C ASP A 160 -27.12 15.86 -4.67
N TYR A 161 -26.97 14.54 -4.85
CA TYR A 161 -26.18 13.97 -5.95
C TYR A 161 -27.03 13.52 -7.15
N LEU A 162 -27.85 12.48 -7.02
CA LEU A 162 -28.46 11.78 -8.16
C LEU A 162 -29.44 12.66 -8.97
N PRO A 163 -30.31 13.49 -8.34
CA PRO A 163 -31.20 14.39 -9.08
C PRO A 163 -30.44 15.49 -9.84
N VAL A 164 -29.27 15.91 -9.33
CA VAL A 164 -28.42 16.95 -9.95
C VAL A 164 -27.57 16.35 -11.07
N ARG A 165 -26.91 15.22 -10.83
CA ARG A 165 -26.02 14.57 -11.81
C ARG A 165 -26.80 13.96 -12.98
N TYR A 166 -27.93 13.32 -12.70
CA TYR A 166 -28.68 12.49 -13.64
C TYR A 166 -30.20 12.86 -13.65
N PRO A 167 -30.56 14.12 -13.99
CA PRO A 167 -31.94 14.63 -13.91
C PRO A 167 -32.92 13.95 -14.88
N THR A 168 -32.42 13.23 -15.88
CA THR A 168 -33.20 12.40 -16.81
C THR A 168 -33.62 11.05 -16.22
N MET A 169 -33.01 10.64 -15.10
CA MET A 169 -33.23 9.35 -14.44
C MET A 169 -33.81 9.46 -13.03
N PHE A 170 -33.43 10.50 -12.29
CA PHE A 170 -33.87 10.70 -10.91
C PHE A 170 -34.48 12.08 -10.71
N ARG A 171 -35.50 12.17 -9.86
CA ARG A 171 -36.24 13.40 -9.61
C ARG A 171 -36.59 13.54 -8.14
N LEU A 172 -36.41 14.74 -7.59
CA LEU A 172 -37.03 15.10 -6.31
C LEU A 172 -38.46 15.56 -6.54
N ARG A 173 -39.37 15.06 -5.70
CA ARG A 173 -40.76 15.47 -5.59
C ARG A 173 -41.02 15.97 -4.15
N PRO A 174 -42.12 16.70 -3.89
CA PRO A 174 -42.47 17.15 -2.54
C PRO A 174 -42.66 16.00 -1.52
N ASP A 175 -43.01 14.81 -2.01
CA ASP A 175 -43.32 13.60 -1.24
C ASP A 175 -42.19 12.56 -1.20
N GLY A 176 -41.15 12.68 -2.03
CA GLY A 176 -40.08 11.68 -2.10
C GLY A 176 -39.03 11.91 -3.20
N PHE A 177 -38.04 11.03 -3.24
CA PHE A 177 -37.13 10.83 -4.36
C PHE A 177 -37.71 9.76 -5.29
N GLU A 178 -37.69 10.01 -6.60
CA GLU A 178 -38.21 9.12 -7.65
C GLU A 178 -37.06 8.63 -8.55
N ASN A 179 -36.91 7.31 -8.65
CA ASN A 179 -36.06 6.63 -9.63
C ASN A 179 -36.91 6.30 -10.87
N MET A 180 -36.96 7.22 -11.84
CA MET A 180 -37.85 7.15 -13.01
C MET A 180 -37.55 5.96 -13.94
N VAL A 181 -36.40 5.30 -13.77
CA VAL A 181 -35.99 4.14 -14.55
C VAL A 181 -36.51 2.83 -13.97
N THR A 182 -36.62 2.73 -12.63
CA THR A 182 -37.18 1.54 -11.96
C THR A 182 -38.63 1.72 -11.50
N GLY A 183 -39.16 2.94 -11.53
CA GLY A 183 -40.49 3.30 -11.01
C GLY A 183 -40.58 3.29 -9.48
N LYS A 184 -39.45 3.12 -8.77
CA LYS A 184 -39.40 3.15 -7.30
C LYS A 184 -39.38 4.59 -6.78
N THR A 185 -40.09 4.81 -5.68
CA THR A 185 -39.97 6.01 -4.86
C THR A 185 -39.39 5.68 -3.49
N PHE A 186 -38.65 6.63 -2.92
CA PHE A 186 -38.00 6.52 -1.60
C PHE A 186 -38.22 7.84 -0.83
N PRO A 187 -38.26 7.83 0.52
CA PRO A 187 -38.27 9.07 1.30
C PRO A 187 -37.09 9.97 0.97
N THR A 188 -37.26 11.30 0.97
CA THR A 188 -36.11 12.22 0.80
C THR A 188 -35.20 12.18 2.02
N GLN A 189 -35.78 12.26 3.22
CA GLN A 189 -35.06 12.12 4.49
C GLN A 189 -34.72 10.65 4.78
N PRO A 190 -33.56 10.37 5.39
CA PRO A 190 -33.15 9.00 5.69
C PRO A 190 -34.15 8.30 6.64
N PRO A 191 -34.51 7.03 6.37
CA PRO A 191 -35.23 6.19 7.32
C PRO A 191 -34.53 6.14 8.69
N ARG A 192 -35.31 5.98 9.77
CA ARG A 192 -34.77 5.79 11.14
C ARG A 192 -33.97 4.48 11.30
N ASP A 193 -34.29 3.49 10.47
CA ASP A 193 -33.57 2.23 10.40
C ASP A 193 -32.52 2.31 9.29
N ALA A 194 -31.25 2.23 9.67
CA ALA A 194 -30.13 2.28 8.73
C ALA A 194 -30.09 1.06 7.80
N ASP A 195 -30.72 -0.07 8.14
CA ASP A 195 -30.85 -1.21 7.23
C ASP A 195 -31.76 -0.85 6.04
N VAL A 196 -32.90 -0.21 6.30
CA VAL A 196 -33.82 0.28 5.25
C VAL A 196 -33.14 1.35 4.39
N ALA A 197 -32.30 2.21 4.98
CA ALA A 197 -31.49 3.17 4.23
C ALA A 197 -30.45 2.49 3.33
N LEU A 198 -29.73 1.48 3.84
CA LEU A 198 -28.77 0.68 3.05
C LEU A 198 -29.46 -0.05 1.89
N ARG A 199 -30.59 -0.73 2.12
CA ARG A 199 -31.35 -1.41 1.05
C ARG A 199 -31.82 -0.44 -0.03
N SER A 200 -32.31 0.73 0.36
CA SER A 200 -32.72 1.79 -0.58
C SER A 200 -31.57 2.28 -1.45
N LEU A 201 -30.37 2.42 -0.87
CA LEU A 201 -29.15 2.71 -1.63
C LEU A 201 -28.78 1.57 -2.59
N GLY A 202 -28.80 0.32 -2.13
CA GLY A 202 -28.50 -0.86 -2.95
C GLY A 202 -29.47 -1.08 -4.13
N GLU A 203 -30.74 -0.69 -3.98
CA GLU A 203 -31.75 -0.65 -5.04
C GLU A 203 -31.62 0.56 -5.99
N THR A 204 -30.82 1.58 -5.65
CA THR A 204 -30.77 2.87 -6.37
C THR A 204 -29.45 3.10 -7.11
N VAL A 205 -28.32 2.67 -6.55
CA VAL A 205 -27.00 2.72 -7.20
C VAL A 205 -26.40 1.33 -7.32
N GLU A 206 -25.63 1.09 -8.38
CA GLU A 206 -25.05 -0.22 -8.69
C GLU A 206 -23.66 -0.44 -8.07
N GLU A 207 -23.01 0.64 -7.63
CA GLU A 207 -21.78 0.63 -6.87
C GLU A 207 -21.97 -0.10 -5.53
N ASP A 208 -21.01 -0.95 -5.17
CA ASP A 208 -20.88 -1.42 -3.80
C ASP A 208 -20.26 -0.32 -2.93
N LEU A 209 -20.70 -0.23 -1.67
CA LEU A 209 -20.47 0.89 -0.77
C LEU A 209 -19.96 0.38 0.58
N PHE A 210 -18.85 0.95 1.06
CA PHE A 210 -18.29 0.68 2.40
C PHE A 210 -17.99 2.02 3.09
N LEU A 211 -18.48 2.17 4.32
CA LEU A 211 -18.24 3.33 5.17
C LEU A 211 -17.20 2.98 6.23
N LEU A 212 -16.14 3.78 6.29
CA LEU A 212 -15.06 3.62 7.26
C LEU A 212 -14.94 4.85 8.17
N HIS A 213 -14.83 4.60 9.47
CA HIS A 213 -14.55 5.61 10.49
C HIS A 213 -13.08 5.58 10.89
N GLU A 214 -12.48 6.74 11.13
CA GLU A 214 -11.17 6.81 11.77
C GLU A 214 -11.29 6.42 13.26
N THR A 215 -10.31 5.67 13.76
CA THR A 215 -10.19 5.27 15.18
C THR A 215 -8.74 5.42 15.62
N PRO A 216 -8.44 5.38 16.94
CA PRO A 216 -7.05 5.43 17.43
C PRO A 216 -6.13 4.33 16.88
N GLU A 217 -6.69 3.22 16.36
CA GLU A 217 -5.95 2.04 15.89
C GLU A 217 -5.90 1.90 14.35
N GLY A 218 -6.49 2.84 13.61
CA GLY A 218 -6.68 2.80 12.16
C GLY A 218 -8.13 3.03 11.74
N HIS A 219 -8.43 2.91 10.45
CA HIS A 219 -9.80 3.05 9.94
C HIS A 219 -10.60 1.75 10.13
N MET A 220 -11.82 1.83 10.66
CA MET A 220 -12.72 0.68 10.93
C MET A 220 -13.87 0.65 9.92
N CYS A 221 -14.21 -0.52 9.37
CA CYS A 221 -15.42 -0.68 8.56
C CYS A 221 -16.67 -0.68 9.46
N VAL A 222 -17.49 0.38 9.37
CA VAL A 222 -18.66 0.58 10.26
C VAL A 222 -20.01 0.33 9.59
N ALA A 223 -20.08 0.33 8.25
CA ALA A 223 -21.26 -0.09 7.50
C ALA A 223 -20.89 -0.48 6.06
N PHE A 224 -21.70 -1.32 5.43
CA PHE A 224 -21.54 -1.74 4.04
C PHE A 224 -22.86 -2.07 3.34
N MET A 225 -22.84 -1.95 2.01
CA MET A 225 -23.80 -2.52 1.05
C MET A 225 -22.96 -3.07 -0.12
N CYS A 226 -22.73 -4.38 -0.16
CA CYS A 226 -21.88 -5.05 -1.13
C CYS A 226 -22.61 -6.26 -1.72
N CYS A 227 -23.23 -6.05 -2.88
CA CYS A 227 -23.94 -7.08 -3.63
C CYS A 227 -23.05 -7.78 -4.67
N PHE A 228 -21.92 -7.17 -5.06
CA PHE A 228 -21.00 -7.70 -6.06
C PHE A 228 -19.58 -7.89 -5.49
N PRO A 229 -19.38 -8.70 -4.44
CA PRO A 229 -18.04 -9.04 -3.95
C PRO A 229 -17.20 -9.79 -4.99
N SER A 230 -15.87 -9.76 -4.81
CA SER A 230 -14.90 -10.44 -5.68
C SER A 230 -13.88 -11.21 -4.84
N GLY A 231 -14.19 -12.46 -4.50
CA GLY A 231 -13.29 -13.35 -3.74
C GLY A 231 -13.29 -13.15 -2.22
N PHE A 232 -14.25 -12.40 -1.67
CA PHE A 232 -14.37 -12.20 -0.23
C PHE A 232 -15.83 -12.10 0.23
N ASP A 233 -16.10 -12.53 1.45
CA ASP A 233 -17.36 -12.29 2.15
C ASP A 233 -17.31 -10.90 2.83
N PRO A 234 -18.19 -9.94 2.47
CA PRO A 234 -18.17 -8.60 3.05
C PRO A 234 -18.60 -8.60 4.53
N SER A 235 -19.43 -9.55 4.97
CA SER A 235 -19.84 -9.68 6.37
C SER A 235 -18.68 -10.06 7.30
N GLN A 236 -17.67 -10.75 6.77
CA GLN A 236 -16.42 -11.07 7.48
C GLN A 236 -15.44 -9.87 7.53
N LYS A 237 -15.64 -8.84 6.70
CA LYS A 237 -14.83 -7.61 6.71
C LYS A 237 -15.44 -6.51 7.59
N PHE A 238 -16.74 -6.59 7.84
CA PHE A 238 -17.50 -5.69 8.69
C PHE A 238 -16.97 -5.67 10.14
N GLY A 239 -16.95 -4.50 10.77
CA GLY A 239 -16.47 -4.27 12.14
C GLY A 239 -14.94 -4.29 12.34
N ASN A 240 -14.19 -4.84 11.38
CA ASN A 240 -12.72 -4.96 11.45
C ASN A 240 -12.00 -3.70 10.97
N LEU A 241 -10.71 -3.55 11.32
CA LEU A 241 -9.87 -2.43 10.86
C LEU A 241 -9.33 -2.67 9.45
N LEU A 242 -9.00 -1.58 8.76
CA LEU A 242 -8.49 -1.53 7.40
C LEU A 242 -7.23 -2.38 7.22
N LYS A 243 -6.38 -2.44 8.26
CA LYS A 243 -5.19 -3.29 8.30
C LYS A 243 -5.53 -4.79 8.30
N ASP A 244 -6.57 -5.18 9.04
CA ASP A 244 -6.92 -6.57 9.33
C ASP A 244 -7.74 -7.18 8.19
N ILE A 245 -8.65 -6.41 7.58
CA ILE A 245 -9.43 -6.88 6.42
C ILE A 245 -8.55 -7.18 5.20
N HIS A 246 -7.39 -6.54 5.11
CA HIS A 246 -6.38 -6.71 4.06
C HIS A 246 -5.27 -7.72 4.41
N THR A 247 -5.29 -8.38 5.58
CA THR A 247 -4.27 -9.38 5.95
C THR A 247 -4.03 -10.47 4.88
N PRO A 248 -5.07 -11.00 4.18
CA PRO A 248 -4.85 -11.98 3.11
C PRO A 248 -4.20 -11.44 1.82
N VAL A 249 -4.02 -10.12 1.68
CA VAL A 249 -3.50 -9.51 0.45
C VAL A 249 -1.96 -9.58 0.45
N PRO A 250 -1.32 -10.33 -0.46
CA PRO A 250 0.12 -10.51 -0.45
C PRO A 250 0.87 -9.17 -0.47
N SER A 251 1.90 -9.05 0.37
CA SER A 251 2.69 -7.82 0.53
C SER A 251 1.93 -6.55 0.97
N TYR A 252 0.68 -6.62 1.47
CA TYR A 252 -0.05 -5.44 1.97
C TYR A 252 0.75 -4.61 2.99
N ALA A 253 1.54 -5.25 3.85
CA ALA A 253 2.45 -4.60 4.80
C ALA A 253 3.45 -3.61 4.16
N LYS A 254 3.75 -3.72 2.85
CA LYS A 254 4.56 -2.74 2.10
C LYS A 254 3.84 -1.40 1.90
N ILE A 255 2.50 -1.38 1.95
CA ILE A 255 1.66 -0.20 1.63
C ILE A 255 0.71 0.25 2.74
N GLY A 256 0.36 -0.60 3.72
CA GLY A 256 -0.66 -0.31 4.74
C GLY A 256 -0.47 1.00 5.50
N SER A 257 0.75 1.30 5.97
CA SER A 257 1.08 2.58 6.64
C SER A 257 1.03 3.81 5.72
N SER A 258 1.06 3.59 4.40
CA SER A 258 0.79 4.62 3.39
C SER A 258 -0.69 4.77 3.08
N MET A 259 -1.45 3.68 3.15
CA MET A 259 -2.90 3.67 2.99
C MET A 259 -3.59 4.39 4.16
N GLU A 260 -3.32 4.00 5.40
CA GLU A 260 -3.87 4.67 6.60
C GLU A 260 -3.56 6.18 6.60
N ARG A 261 -2.29 6.56 6.41
CA ARG A 261 -1.88 7.97 6.34
C ARG A 261 -2.54 8.74 5.19
N PHE A 262 -2.93 8.08 4.10
CA PHE A 262 -3.71 8.70 3.04
C PHE A 262 -5.18 8.83 3.45
N PHE A 263 -5.76 7.78 4.04
CA PHE A 263 -7.13 7.77 4.53
C PHE A 263 -7.34 8.88 5.58
N SER A 264 -6.47 9.05 6.58
CA SER A 264 -6.53 10.19 7.54
C SER A 264 -6.47 11.57 6.86
N LYS A 265 -5.82 11.67 5.69
CA LYS A 265 -5.59 12.94 4.97
C LYS A 265 -6.58 13.23 3.85
N LEU A 266 -7.48 12.31 3.50
CA LEU A 266 -8.46 12.49 2.44
C LEU A 266 -9.46 13.59 2.80
N GLN A 267 -9.61 14.61 1.94
CA GLN A 267 -10.41 15.82 2.18
C GLN A 267 -11.77 15.76 1.47
N VAL A 268 -12.74 16.54 1.97
CA VAL A 268 -14.06 16.73 1.31
C VAL A 268 -13.83 17.30 -0.09
N GLY A 269 -14.59 16.83 -1.09
CA GLY A 269 -14.47 17.28 -2.48
C GLY A 269 -13.16 16.92 -3.19
N LYS A 270 -12.24 16.19 -2.53
CA LYS A 270 -10.95 15.73 -3.10
C LYS A 270 -10.91 14.21 -3.23
N GLY A 271 -11.91 13.69 -3.93
CA GLY A 271 -12.03 12.26 -4.24
C GLY A 271 -10.84 11.74 -5.07
N VAL A 272 -10.60 10.44 -4.97
CA VAL A 272 -9.62 9.72 -5.79
C VAL A 272 -10.21 8.41 -6.28
N LYS A 273 -9.74 7.95 -7.45
CA LYS A 273 -10.07 6.63 -8.00
C LYS A 273 -8.83 5.79 -8.26
N ARG A 274 -9.01 4.48 -8.28
CA ARG A 274 -8.07 3.48 -8.80
C ARG A 274 -8.83 2.40 -9.55
N LEU A 275 -8.12 1.61 -10.33
CA LEU A 275 -8.63 0.37 -10.90
C LEU A 275 -8.05 -0.81 -10.10
N ASN A 276 -8.87 -1.84 -9.92
CA ASN A 276 -8.48 -3.15 -9.41
C ASN A 276 -8.99 -4.21 -10.41
N TRP A 277 -8.31 -5.35 -10.55
CA TRP A 277 -8.73 -6.37 -11.52
C TRP A 277 -8.45 -7.79 -11.04
N SER A 278 -9.22 -8.73 -11.60
CA SER A 278 -9.07 -10.19 -11.42
C SER A 278 -9.54 -10.93 -12.67
N VAL A 279 -9.34 -12.24 -12.73
CA VAL A 279 -9.92 -13.13 -13.74
C VAL A 279 -10.81 -14.14 -13.01
N GLN A 280 -11.98 -14.43 -13.56
CA GLN A 280 -12.93 -15.42 -13.03
C GLN A 280 -13.49 -16.31 -14.14
N THR A 281 -13.79 -17.56 -13.82
CA THR A 281 -14.28 -18.60 -14.75
C THR A 281 -15.81 -18.74 -14.77
N ASN A 282 -16.52 -17.68 -14.38
CA ASN A 282 -17.97 -17.57 -14.39
C ASN A 282 -18.40 -16.13 -14.71
N SER A 283 -19.65 -15.94 -15.10
CA SER A 283 -20.26 -14.63 -15.39
C SER A 283 -20.77 -13.88 -14.15
N ASP A 284 -20.60 -14.43 -12.95
CA ASP A 284 -21.35 -13.99 -11.77
C ASP A 284 -20.70 -12.79 -11.09
N LEU A 285 -21.54 -11.85 -10.66
CA LEU A 285 -21.08 -10.64 -9.97
C LEU A 285 -20.91 -10.85 -8.46
N TYR A 286 -21.77 -11.67 -7.86
CA TYR A 286 -21.69 -12.10 -6.46
C TYR A 286 -20.83 -13.36 -6.37
N THR A 287 -19.52 -13.19 -6.15
CA THR A 287 -18.58 -14.32 -6.18
C THR A 287 -17.65 -14.28 -4.98
N LEU A 288 -17.79 -15.24 -4.07
CA LEU A 288 -17.00 -15.33 -2.83
C LEU A 288 -15.67 -16.10 -3.01
N GLY A 289 -15.51 -16.86 -4.09
CA GLY A 289 -14.40 -17.82 -4.29
C GLY A 289 -13.26 -17.39 -5.23
N ASN A 290 -13.22 -16.16 -5.73
CA ASN A 290 -12.19 -15.67 -6.67
C ASN A 290 -10.80 -15.39 -6.04
N HIS A 291 -10.52 -15.86 -4.82
CA HIS A 291 -9.23 -15.67 -4.15
C HIS A 291 -8.63 -17.01 -3.77
N ILE A 292 -7.55 -17.38 -4.47
CA ILE A 292 -6.70 -18.53 -4.15
C ILE A 292 -6.12 -18.32 -2.75
N LYS A 293 -6.34 -19.27 -1.85
CA LYS A 293 -5.67 -19.32 -0.54
C LYS A 293 -4.30 -20.02 -0.66
N GLU A 294 -3.42 -19.83 0.31
CA GLU A 294 -2.06 -20.41 0.27
C GLU A 294 -2.08 -21.96 0.31
N ASP A 295 -3.13 -22.55 0.89
CA ASP A 295 -3.44 -23.99 0.91
C ASP A 295 -4.14 -24.51 -0.36
N GLU A 296 -4.59 -23.63 -1.26
CA GLU A 296 -5.26 -23.96 -2.53
C GLU A 296 -4.30 -23.85 -3.74
N THR A 297 -3.03 -24.22 -3.54
CA THR A 297 -1.95 -24.04 -4.52
C THR A 297 -1.78 -25.19 -5.51
N GLU A 298 -2.44 -26.35 -5.28
CA GLU A 298 -2.50 -27.45 -6.26
C GLU A 298 -3.51 -27.16 -7.37
N VAL A 299 -3.07 -26.43 -8.41
CA VAL A 299 -3.83 -26.29 -9.66
C VAL A 299 -3.76 -27.60 -10.43
N THR A 300 -4.83 -28.39 -10.41
CA THR A 300 -5.02 -29.60 -11.21
C THR A 300 -4.91 -29.28 -12.71
N PRO A 301 -3.95 -29.85 -13.46
CA PRO A 301 -3.78 -29.56 -14.90
C PRO A 301 -4.92 -30.07 -15.81
N GLU A 302 -5.91 -30.74 -15.25
CA GLU A 302 -6.99 -31.44 -15.95
C GLU A 302 -8.27 -30.60 -16.08
N ASP A 303 -8.39 -29.49 -15.35
CA ASP A 303 -9.51 -28.56 -15.43
C ASP A 303 -9.44 -27.70 -16.71
N SER A 304 -10.17 -28.12 -17.74
CA SER A 304 -10.20 -27.44 -19.04
C SER A 304 -10.89 -26.06 -18.93
N ILE A 305 -10.10 -25.00 -18.85
CA ILE A 305 -10.58 -23.61 -18.77
C ILE A 305 -11.37 -23.23 -20.03
N ASP A 306 -12.70 -23.09 -19.91
CA ASP A 306 -13.54 -22.57 -20.99
C ASP A 306 -13.37 -21.05 -21.13
N VAL A 307 -12.65 -20.64 -22.17
CA VAL A 307 -12.41 -19.24 -22.55
C VAL A 307 -13.72 -18.47 -22.80
N ASN A 308 -14.83 -19.15 -23.13
CA ASN A 308 -16.13 -18.51 -23.34
C ASN A 308 -16.84 -18.18 -22.00
N GLN A 309 -16.54 -18.93 -20.94
CA GLN A 309 -17.00 -18.68 -19.57
C GLN A 309 -15.97 -17.91 -18.72
N THR A 310 -14.82 -17.55 -19.29
CA THR A 310 -13.78 -16.78 -18.60
C THR A 310 -13.95 -15.27 -18.84
N TYR A 311 -13.95 -14.51 -17.74
CA TYR A 311 -14.14 -13.06 -17.73
C TYR A 311 -13.00 -12.35 -17.02
N PHE A 312 -12.54 -11.25 -17.62
CA PHE A 312 -11.69 -10.26 -16.98
C PHE A 312 -12.59 -9.29 -16.21
N ARG A 313 -12.42 -9.26 -14.89
CA ARG A 313 -13.21 -8.45 -13.97
C ARG A 313 -12.42 -7.22 -13.55
N VAL A 314 -13.05 -6.05 -13.62
CA VAL A 314 -12.43 -4.77 -13.23
C VAL A 314 -13.34 -3.99 -12.31
N GLU A 315 -12.78 -3.52 -11.21
CA GLU A 315 -13.46 -2.63 -10.27
C GLU A 315 -12.92 -1.21 -10.46
N LEU A 316 -13.80 -0.27 -10.80
CA LEU A 316 -13.55 1.16 -10.64
C LEU A 316 -13.78 1.51 -9.18
N GLN A 317 -12.71 1.57 -8.40
CA GLN A 317 -12.76 1.83 -6.96
C GLN A 317 -12.53 3.32 -6.68
N THR A 318 -13.44 3.95 -5.95
CA THR A 318 -13.43 5.37 -5.60
C THR A 318 -13.35 5.55 -4.08
N LEU A 319 -12.59 6.53 -3.63
CA LEU A 319 -12.50 6.97 -2.24
C LEU A 319 -12.89 8.45 -2.16
N THR A 320 -13.91 8.74 -1.35
CA THR A 320 -14.31 10.11 -1.03
C THR A 320 -14.55 10.28 0.48
N ARG A 321 -14.72 11.53 0.91
CA ARG A 321 -14.92 11.92 2.32
C ARG A 321 -16.30 12.55 2.46
N LEU A 322 -17.14 11.98 3.31
CA LEU A 322 -18.42 12.59 3.65
C LEU A 322 -18.22 13.91 4.45
N PRO A 323 -18.99 14.98 4.17
CA PRO A 323 -18.76 16.30 4.75
C PRO A 323 -19.04 16.38 6.27
N LYS A 324 -20.14 15.78 6.77
CA LYS A 324 -20.64 15.93 8.14
C LYS A 324 -20.01 14.92 9.09
N THR A 325 -20.23 13.62 8.86
CA THR A 325 -19.72 12.55 9.73
C THR A 325 -18.24 12.23 9.52
N ARG A 326 -17.60 12.87 8.54
CA ARG A 326 -16.17 12.70 8.20
C ARG A 326 -15.78 11.27 7.82
N ALA A 327 -16.72 10.35 7.61
CA ALA A 327 -16.43 8.98 7.19
C ALA A 327 -15.75 8.95 5.80
N VAL A 328 -14.89 7.95 5.59
CA VAL A 328 -14.42 7.60 4.25
C VAL A 328 -15.50 6.72 3.62
N LEU A 329 -16.02 7.14 2.47
CA LEU A 329 -16.76 6.26 1.58
C LEU A 329 -15.77 5.63 0.61
N PHE A 330 -15.60 4.31 0.71
CA PHE A 330 -15.02 3.48 -0.34
C PHE A 330 -16.17 2.90 -1.15
N SER A 331 -16.26 3.25 -2.43
CA SER A 331 -17.22 2.66 -3.36
C SER A 331 -16.52 1.95 -4.51
N PHE A 332 -17.18 0.97 -5.15
CA PHE A 332 -16.71 0.44 -6.42
C PHE A 332 -17.81 -0.02 -7.36
N LYS A 333 -17.66 0.29 -8.65
CA LYS A 333 -18.45 -0.30 -9.75
C LYS A 333 -17.69 -1.47 -10.37
N THR A 334 -18.37 -2.60 -10.54
CA THR A 334 -17.81 -3.81 -11.17
C THR A 334 -18.17 -3.87 -12.66
N TYR A 335 -17.15 -4.04 -13.50
CA TYR A 335 -17.27 -4.35 -14.91
C TYR A 335 -16.80 -5.80 -15.16
N LEU A 336 -17.50 -6.53 -16.04
CA LEU A 336 -17.08 -7.84 -16.55
C LEU A 336 -16.94 -7.76 -18.07
N TYR A 337 -15.79 -8.19 -18.58
CA TYR A 337 -15.52 -8.31 -20.03
C TYR A 337 -15.12 -9.75 -20.32
N SER A 338 -15.70 -10.41 -21.32
CA SER A 338 -15.26 -11.78 -21.63
C SER A 338 -13.87 -11.79 -22.26
N ILE A 339 -13.07 -12.83 -22.00
CA ILE A 339 -11.74 -12.97 -22.61
C ILE A 339 -11.86 -13.00 -24.15
N ARG A 340 -12.97 -13.55 -24.67
CA ARG A 340 -13.35 -13.50 -26.09
C ARG A 340 -13.42 -12.06 -26.62
N GLN A 341 -14.16 -11.17 -25.94
CA GLN A 341 -14.28 -9.76 -26.33
C GLN A 341 -12.93 -9.02 -26.28
N ILE A 342 -12.08 -9.31 -25.29
CA ILE A 342 -10.74 -8.68 -25.20
C ILE A 342 -9.84 -9.15 -26.35
N LYS A 343 -9.87 -10.44 -26.67
CA LYS A 343 -9.14 -11.02 -27.81
C LYS A 343 -9.61 -10.43 -29.15
N GLU A 344 -10.92 -10.28 -29.34
CA GLU A 344 -11.53 -9.68 -30.53
C GLU A 344 -11.21 -8.18 -30.68
N GLN A 345 -10.92 -7.49 -29.58
CA GLN A 345 -10.46 -6.09 -29.58
C GLN A 345 -8.93 -5.94 -29.76
N GLY A 346 -8.18 -7.04 -29.80
CA GLY A 346 -6.73 -7.04 -30.06
C GLY A 346 -5.83 -7.05 -28.81
N SER A 347 -6.33 -6.65 -27.63
CA SER A 347 -5.55 -6.63 -26.36
C SER A 347 -5.32 -8.02 -25.72
N GLY A 348 -5.50 -9.10 -26.47
CA GLY A 348 -5.23 -10.47 -26.01
C GLY A 348 -3.78 -10.69 -25.53
N PRO A 349 -2.75 -10.31 -26.31
CA PRO A 349 -1.35 -10.42 -25.89
C PRO A 349 -1.04 -9.54 -24.68
N GLU A 350 -1.50 -8.29 -24.67
CA GLU A 350 -1.27 -7.35 -23.55
C GLU A 350 -1.83 -7.86 -22.22
N LEU A 351 -2.94 -8.61 -22.26
CA LEU A 351 -3.53 -9.26 -21.09
C LEU A 351 -2.72 -10.51 -20.67
N ALA A 352 -2.22 -11.30 -21.62
CA ALA A 352 -1.34 -12.43 -21.32
C ALA A 352 -0.04 -11.95 -20.66
N ASP A 353 0.64 -10.97 -21.26
CA ASP A 353 1.83 -10.30 -20.71
C ASP A 353 1.58 -9.79 -19.27
N ALA A 354 0.39 -9.22 -19.01
CA ALA A 354 0.03 -8.71 -17.69
C ALA A 354 -0.30 -9.79 -16.66
N ILE A 355 -0.79 -10.96 -17.09
CA ILE A 355 -1.02 -12.13 -16.21
C ILE A 355 0.31 -12.82 -15.88
N GLU A 356 1.21 -12.97 -16.85
CA GLU A 356 2.58 -13.47 -16.61
C GLU A 356 3.38 -12.49 -15.74
N GLY A 357 3.23 -11.18 -15.99
CA GLY A 357 3.81 -10.08 -15.22
C GLY A 357 3.35 -9.96 -13.75
N LEU A 358 2.32 -10.73 -13.33
CA LEU A 358 2.01 -10.92 -11.91
C LEU A 358 3.13 -11.69 -11.18
N LYS A 359 3.83 -12.59 -11.88
CA LYS A 359 4.91 -13.42 -11.31
C LYS A 359 6.26 -12.71 -11.28
N THR A 360 6.54 -11.79 -12.21
CA THR A 360 7.88 -11.16 -12.33
C THR A 360 8.06 -9.95 -11.41
N GLY A 361 6.99 -9.15 -11.23
CA GLY A 361 7.03 -7.82 -10.63
C GLY A 361 7.22 -7.79 -9.10
N ASN A 362 6.31 -7.13 -8.38
CA ASN A 362 6.37 -7.01 -6.91
C ASN A 362 6.05 -8.32 -6.15
N ALA A 363 5.98 -9.45 -6.85
CA ALA A 363 5.75 -10.78 -6.33
C ALA A 363 6.70 -11.09 -5.15
N PRO A 364 6.26 -11.86 -4.15
CA PRO A 364 7.22 -12.58 -3.32
C PRO A 364 8.03 -13.51 -4.21
N VAL A 365 9.34 -13.60 -3.97
CA VAL A 365 10.15 -14.73 -4.46
C VAL A 365 9.47 -16.01 -3.97
N THR A 366 9.14 -16.92 -4.88
CA THR A 366 8.39 -18.16 -4.55
C THR A 366 9.21 -19.05 -3.60
N SER A 367 8.61 -20.08 -3.01
CA SER A 367 9.33 -21.05 -2.17
C SER A 367 10.53 -21.64 -2.92
N ASP A 368 10.30 -22.12 -4.14
CA ASP A 368 11.28 -22.75 -5.02
C ASP A 368 12.38 -21.76 -5.49
N GLU A 369 11.99 -20.52 -5.84
CA GLU A 369 12.96 -19.49 -6.18
C GLU A 369 13.77 -19.07 -4.95
N ARG A 370 13.17 -19.04 -3.75
CA ARG A 370 13.84 -18.67 -2.51
C ARG A 370 14.87 -19.72 -2.13
N GLU A 371 14.53 -21.00 -2.21
CA GLU A 371 15.44 -22.11 -1.95
C GLU A 371 16.63 -22.05 -2.92
N ARG A 372 16.35 -22.01 -4.24
CA ARG A 372 17.39 -21.91 -5.28
C ARG A 372 18.25 -20.66 -5.18
N TYR A 373 17.66 -19.50 -4.86
CA TYR A 373 18.42 -18.27 -4.64
C TYR A 373 19.24 -18.35 -3.35
N THR A 374 18.77 -19.06 -2.32
CA THR A 374 19.52 -19.28 -1.07
C THR A 374 20.79 -20.08 -1.34
N GLU A 375 20.68 -21.24 -2.01
CA GLU A 375 21.84 -22.05 -2.40
C GLU A 375 22.90 -21.22 -3.16
N ILE A 376 22.45 -20.43 -4.15
CA ILE A 376 23.35 -19.62 -4.98
C ILE A 376 23.95 -18.44 -4.18
N ILE A 377 23.16 -17.79 -3.30
CA ILE A 377 23.66 -16.72 -2.41
C ILE A 377 24.69 -17.28 -1.43
N ASP A 378 24.45 -18.46 -0.85
CA ASP A 378 25.35 -19.08 0.11
C ASP A 378 26.69 -19.46 -0.52
N ASP A 379 26.69 -20.04 -1.72
CA ASP A 379 27.94 -20.33 -2.45
C ASP A 379 28.66 -19.04 -2.91
N ILE A 380 27.93 -17.97 -3.24
CA ILE A 380 28.51 -16.64 -3.48
C ILE A 380 29.14 -16.06 -2.20
N LEU A 381 28.54 -16.26 -1.03
CA LEU A 381 29.06 -15.75 0.25
C LEU A 381 30.24 -16.59 0.75
N ALA A 382 30.19 -17.93 0.61
CA ALA A 382 31.26 -18.84 0.98
C ALA A 382 32.54 -18.66 0.14
N THR A 383 32.40 -18.18 -1.10
CA THR A 383 33.54 -17.89 -2.00
C THR A 383 33.97 -16.41 -1.99
N ALA A 384 33.35 -15.56 -1.16
CA ALA A 384 33.61 -14.12 -1.14
C ALA A 384 34.28 -13.61 0.14
N ASP A 385 34.98 -12.49 -0.01
CA ASP A 385 35.42 -11.66 1.11
C ASP A 385 34.21 -10.93 1.74
N LEU A 386 33.81 -11.39 2.93
CA LEU A 386 32.70 -10.84 3.70
C LEU A 386 32.94 -9.40 4.19
N GLU A 387 34.20 -8.94 4.32
CA GLU A 387 34.49 -7.56 4.75
C GLU A 387 34.30 -6.53 3.61
N THR A 388 34.38 -6.95 2.34
CA THR A 388 34.24 -6.03 1.17
C THR A 388 33.15 -6.39 0.16
N ILE A 389 32.42 -7.50 0.34
CA ILE A 389 31.24 -7.78 -0.47
C ILE A 389 30.10 -6.79 -0.16
N SER A 390 29.17 -6.61 -1.10
CA SER A 390 28.01 -5.76 -0.90
C SER A 390 26.77 -6.38 -1.54
N ARG A 391 25.59 -6.03 -1.04
CA ARG A 391 24.30 -6.53 -1.53
C ARG A 391 24.13 -6.33 -3.05
N LYS A 392 24.76 -5.28 -3.62
CA LYS A 392 24.85 -5.08 -5.07
C LYS A 392 25.74 -6.12 -5.77
N LYS A 393 26.96 -6.40 -5.25
CA LYS A 393 27.86 -7.44 -5.77
C LYS A 393 27.17 -8.82 -5.71
N VAL A 394 26.57 -9.20 -4.57
CA VAL A 394 25.87 -10.49 -4.42
C VAL A 394 24.74 -10.62 -5.43
N ARG A 395 23.87 -9.59 -5.55
CA ARG A 395 22.79 -9.59 -6.54
C ARG A 395 23.33 -9.71 -7.97
N GLN A 396 24.40 -9.00 -8.33
CA GLN A 396 24.99 -9.09 -9.68
C GLN A 396 25.64 -10.46 -9.96
N ALA A 397 26.18 -11.14 -8.95
CA ALA A 397 26.67 -12.51 -9.08
C ALA A 397 25.52 -13.53 -9.20
N LEU A 398 24.42 -13.33 -8.47
CA LEU A 398 23.18 -14.11 -8.58
C LEU A 398 22.52 -13.93 -9.96
N GLU A 399 22.42 -12.69 -10.46
CA GLU A 399 21.98 -12.35 -11.83
C GLU A 399 22.82 -13.09 -12.88
N GLY A 400 24.15 -13.12 -12.71
CA GLY A 400 25.06 -13.87 -13.59
C GLY A 400 24.89 -15.40 -13.52
N ARG A 401 24.75 -15.96 -12.32
CA ARG A 401 24.52 -17.41 -12.10
C ARG A 401 23.17 -17.88 -12.64
N LEU A 402 22.16 -17.02 -12.64
CA LEU A 402 20.83 -17.25 -13.22
C LEU A 402 20.76 -16.90 -14.72
N GLY A 403 21.89 -16.98 -15.44
CA GLY A 403 21.93 -16.81 -16.90
C GLY A 403 21.68 -15.38 -17.39
N GLY A 404 21.77 -14.36 -16.53
CA GLY A 404 21.51 -12.97 -16.88
C GLY A 404 20.07 -12.49 -16.66
N LYS A 405 19.23 -13.25 -15.94
CA LYS A 405 17.91 -12.78 -15.47
C LYS A 405 18.06 -11.47 -14.70
N ASP A 406 17.35 -10.40 -15.10
CA ASP A 406 17.34 -9.16 -14.33
C ASP A 406 16.54 -9.36 -13.03
N LEU A 407 17.19 -9.09 -11.89
CA LEU A 407 16.61 -9.21 -10.57
C LEU A 407 16.32 -7.82 -9.96
N ASN A 408 16.10 -6.81 -10.79
CA ASN A 408 15.74 -5.46 -10.35
C ASN A 408 14.28 -5.36 -9.87
N GLU A 409 13.39 -6.22 -10.36
CA GLU A 409 11.99 -6.32 -9.93
C GLU A 409 11.87 -7.00 -8.55
N GLN A 410 12.48 -8.18 -8.39
CA GLN A 410 12.57 -8.92 -7.12
C GLN A 410 13.57 -8.34 -6.10
N LYS A 411 14.18 -7.19 -6.40
CA LYS A 411 15.36 -6.62 -5.72
C LYS A 411 15.25 -6.49 -4.20
N GLU A 412 14.13 -6.03 -3.66
CA GLU A 412 13.96 -5.85 -2.21
C GLU A 412 13.69 -7.18 -1.48
N ALA A 413 13.16 -8.19 -2.16
CA ALA A 413 13.04 -9.55 -1.60
C ALA A 413 14.40 -10.25 -1.59
N ILE A 414 15.14 -10.17 -2.70
CA ILE A 414 16.51 -10.71 -2.81
C ILE A 414 17.47 -9.99 -1.85
N LYS A 415 17.34 -8.68 -1.68
CA LYS A 415 18.08 -7.92 -0.66
C LYS A 415 17.88 -8.48 0.74
N ARG A 416 16.62 -8.74 1.16
CA ARG A 416 16.31 -9.36 2.47
C ARG A 416 16.88 -10.76 2.59
N LEU A 417 16.86 -11.54 1.50
CA LEU A 417 17.46 -12.87 1.46
C LEU A 417 18.98 -12.80 1.63
N ILE A 418 19.65 -11.89 0.92
CA ILE A 418 21.10 -11.63 1.07
C ILE A 418 21.42 -11.14 2.49
N GLU A 419 20.59 -10.28 3.08
CA GLU A 419 20.74 -9.82 4.46
C GLU A 419 20.68 -11.02 5.43
N ALA A 420 19.60 -11.81 5.40
CA ALA A 420 19.43 -12.99 6.27
C ALA A 420 20.51 -14.07 6.08
N ARG A 421 20.97 -14.33 4.85
CA ARG A 421 22.07 -15.28 4.60
C ARG A 421 23.44 -14.74 5.02
N PHE A 422 23.68 -13.44 4.85
CA PHE A 422 24.90 -12.80 5.33
C PHE A 422 25.00 -12.85 6.86
N ASP A 423 23.90 -12.59 7.57
CA ASP A 423 23.86 -12.62 9.03
C ASP A 423 24.07 -14.05 9.57
N ALA A 424 23.45 -15.06 8.93
CA ALA A 424 23.66 -16.47 9.24
C ALA A 424 25.11 -16.94 8.98
N VAL A 425 25.69 -16.60 7.82
CA VAL A 425 27.10 -16.95 7.49
C VAL A 425 28.11 -16.18 8.35
N SER A 426 27.75 -14.99 8.83
CA SER A 426 28.59 -14.19 9.75
C SER A 426 28.52 -14.64 11.22
N GLY A 427 27.68 -15.63 11.54
CA GLY A 427 27.50 -16.13 12.91
C GLY A 427 26.83 -15.14 13.86
N ALA A 428 25.91 -14.30 13.36
CA ALA A 428 25.24 -13.28 14.16
C ALA A 428 24.26 -13.87 15.21
N ASP A 429 23.69 -15.04 14.94
CA ASP A 429 22.88 -15.81 15.88
C ASP A 429 23.71 -16.94 16.52
N ALA A 430 24.32 -16.63 17.66
CA ALA A 430 25.01 -17.58 18.54
C ALA A 430 24.52 -17.50 20.00
N ASP A 431 23.36 -16.86 20.24
CA ASP A 431 22.68 -16.81 21.55
C ASP A 431 21.14 -16.74 21.41
N ALA A 432 20.59 -17.65 20.60
CA ALA A 432 19.15 -17.91 20.49
C ALA A 432 18.92 -19.42 20.35
N PRO A 433 18.12 -20.08 21.22
CA PRO A 433 18.01 -21.54 21.23
C PRO A 433 16.98 -22.08 20.23
N GLU A 434 17.42 -22.57 19.07
CA GLU A 434 16.59 -23.43 18.21
C GLU A 434 16.51 -24.89 18.71
N PRO A 435 15.38 -25.59 18.47
CA PRO A 435 15.13 -26.93 19.01
C PRO A 435 15.83 -28.05 18.19
N SER A 436 16.88 -28.66 18.77
CA SER A 436 17.53 -29.84 18.18
C SER A 436 16.64 -31.10 18.20
N PRO A 437 16.64 -31.95 17.15
CA PRO A 437 15.67 -33.04 17.02
C PRO A 437 16.13 -34.44 17.48
N HIS A 438 15.12 -35.28 17.76
CA HIS A 438 15.06 -36.75 17.69
C HIS A 438 15.36 -37.66 18.91
N LYS A 439 14.39 -38.59 19.08
CA LYS A 439 14.43 -39.97 19.62
C LYS A 439 14.42 -40.20 21.15
N ARG A 440 13.73 -41.30 21.50
CA ARG A 440 13.49 -41.82 22.85
C ARG A 440 14.56 -42.84 23.24
N SER A 441 15.01 -42.84 24.50
CA SER A 441 15.19 -44.06 25.32
C SER A 441 15.38 -43.69 26.81
N ASN A 442 15.32 -44.67 27.71
CA ASN A 442 15.30 -44.45 29.16
C ASN A 442 16.70 -44.28 29.78
N GLY A 443 16.83 -43.50 30.86
CA GLY A 443 18.01 -43.45 31.73
C GLY A 443 17.70 -42.72 33.05
N VAL A 444 18.19 -43.23 34.19
CA VAL A 444 17.86 -42.75 35.55
C VAL A 444 19.08 -42.14 36.25
N SER A 445 18.84 -41.15 37.13
CA SER A 445 19.78 -40.52 38.11
C SER A 445 20.96 -39.71 37.53
N GLY A 446 21.47 -38.67 38.20
CA GLY A 446 21.11 -38.07 39.50
C GLY A 446 21.86 -36.74 39.76
N ASN A 447 21.61 -36.07 40.90
CA ASN A 447 22.21 -34.78 41.28
C ASN A 447 23.73 -34.88 41.56
N ASP A 448 24.50 -33.80 41.37
CA ASP A 448 24.91 -32.92 42.50
C ASP A 448 25.46 -31.53 42.04
N GLU A 449 25.80 -30.65 42.99
CA GLU A 449 26.10 -29.21 42.83
C GLU A 449 27.60 -28.79 42.72
N THR A 450 27.82 -27.46 42.56
CA THR A 450 28.97 -26.61 43.00
C THR A 450 30.01 -26.11 41.98
N ASP A 451 30.75 -25.06 42.40
CA ASP A 451 31.32 -23.96 41.59
C ASP A 451 32.84 -23.71 41.88
N PRO A 452 33.38 -22.49 42.04
CA PRO A 452 34.32 -21.83 41.10
C PRO A 452 35.82 -21.92 41.47
N SER A 453 36.72 -21.51 40.56
CA SER A 453 37.89 -20.66 40.89
C SER A 453 38.57 -20.02 39.65
N ALA A 454 39.45 -19.03 39.88
CA ALA A 454 39.96 -18.07 38.87
C ALA A 454 41.45 -18.24 38.46
N SER A 455 41.82 -17.58 37.34
CA SER A 455 43.08 -16.86 36.99
C SER A 455 44.46 -17.28 37.57
N PRO A 456 45.58 -17.22 36.79
CA PRO A 456 45.98 -15.99 36.07
C PRO A 456 46.77 -16.12 34.72
N GLU A 457 47.12 -14.95 34.16
CA GLU A 457 47.93 -14.67 32.94
C GLU A 457 49.47 -14.93 33.13
N PRO A 458 50.38 -14.93 32.11
CA PRO A 458 50.62 -13.79 31.19
C PRO A 458 51.25 -14.00 29.75
N ALA A 459 51.08 -13.01 28.86
CA ALA A 459 52.03 -12.52 27.81
C ALA A 459 52.60 -13.45 26.67
N LYS A 460 52.95 -13.04 25.43
CA LYS A 460 52.91 -11.77 24.63
C LYS A 460 53.32 -12.06 23.16
N LYS A 461 52.62 -11.52 22.13
CA LYS A 461 53.23 -10.88 20.90
C LYS A 461 52.18 -10.28 19.94
N LYS A 462 52.65 -9.50 18.93
CA LYS A 462 51.89 -8.54 18.11
C LYS A 462 51.48 -9.06 16.72
N VAL A 463 50.27 -8.71 16.27
CA VAL A 463 49.93 -8.42 14.85
C VAL A 463 49.02 -7.17 14.82
N LYS A 464 48.96 -6.47 13.68
CA LYS A 464 48.28 -5.17 13.48
C LYS A 464 46.91 -5.39 12.81
N ARG A 465 45.82 -4.81 13.34
CA ARG A 465 44.45 -4.92 12.77
C ARG A 465 43.84 -3.54 12.52
N SER A 466 43.45 -3.28 11.27
CA SER A 466 42.58 -2.17 10.86
C SER A 466 41.12 -2.62 10.86
N SER A 467 40.16 -1.70 10.99
CA SER A 467 38.73 -2.01 11.19
C SER A 467 37.80 -1.47 10.09
N PRO A 468 36.65 -2.11 9.79
CA PRO A 468 35.95 -1.89 8.51
C PRO A 468 34.99 -0.69 8.42
N SER A 469 34.82 0.12 9.47
CA SER A 469 33.72 1.09 9.55
C SER A 469 33.77 2.25 8.55
N GLU A 470 34.93 2.54 7.95
CA GLU A 470 35.13 3.74 7.13
C GLU A 470 34.37 3.74 5.77
N ASP A 471 33.94 2.57 5.28
CA ASP A 471 33.25 2.41 3.98
C ASP A 471 31.71 2.27 4.12
N ALA A 472 31.20 2.18 5.35
CA ALA A 472 29.76 2.14 5.63
C ALA A 472 29.15 3.56 5.65
N ASP A 473 29.69 4.45 6.48
CA ASP A 473 29.17 5.81 6.68
C ASP A 473 29.24 6.66 5.40
N ALA A 474 30.31 6.48 4.61
CA ALA A 474 30.49 7.14 3.32
C ALA A 474 29.35 6.84 2.32
N ARG A 475 28.75 5.64 2.38
CA ARG A 475 27.62 5.25 1.50
C ARG A 475 26.31 5.86 1.95
N LEU A 476 26.05 5.88 3.26
CA LEU A 476 24.83 6.46 3.82
C LEU A 476 24.75 7.98 3.57
N ALA A 477 25.88 8.69 3.76
CA ALA A 477 25.98 10.13 3.48
C ALA A 477 25.69 10.46 1.99
N ALA A 478 26.20 9.65 1.06
CA ALA A 478 25.95 9.84 -0.38
C ALA A 478 24.46 9.63 -0.75
N GLN A 479 23.79 8.66 -0.11
CA GLN A 479 22.39 8.33 -0.40
C GLN A 479 21.41 9.43 0.07
N LEU A 480 21.63 9.98 1.27
CA LEU A 480 20.81 11.07 1.82
C LEU A 480 21.00 12.39 1.05
N GLN A 481 22.22 12.71 0.63
CA GLN A 481 22.53 13.91 -0.16
C GLN A 481 21.80 13.91 -1.52
N ALA A 482 21.64 12.73 -2.14
CA ALA A 482 20.87 12.59 -3.38
C ALA A 482 19.37 12.81 -3.16
N GLN A 483 18.83 12.36 -2.02
CA GLN A 483 17.43 12.54 -1.67
C GLN A 483 17.09 14.03 -1.42
N GLU A 484 17.92 14.77 -0.68
CA GLU A 484 17.67 16.20 -0.39
C GLU A 484 17.73 17.07 -1.66
N ASN A 485 18.65 16.77 -2.60
CA ASN A 485 18.72 17.43 -3.89
C ASN A 485 17.47 17.24 -4.76
N SER A 486 16.66 16.20 -4.53
CA SER A 486 15.37 16.03 -5.22
C SER A 486 14.29 16.99 -4.68
N LEU A 487 14.30 17.27 -3.37
CA LEU A 487 13.29 18.09 -2.67
C LEU A 487 13.52 19.60 -2.90
N ALA A 488 14.76 20.02 -3.08
CA ALA A 488 15.13 21.42 -3.30
C ALA A 488 14.51 22.07 -4.55
N ARG A 489 14.03 21.27 -5.52
CA ARG A 489 13.35 21.77 -6.74
C ARG A 489 11.88 22.17 -6.53
N GLY A 490 11.30 21.93 -5.35
CA GLY A 490 9.87 22.14 -5.08
C GLY A 490 9.46 23.48 -4.44
N ARG A 491 10.38 24.43 -4.22
CA ARG A 491 10.09 25.64 -3.43
C ARG A 491 9.92 26.90 -4.28
N THR A 492 8.67 27.22 -4.62
CA THR A 492 8.29 28.53 -5.16
C THR A 492 8.37 29.60 -4.07
N THR A 493 9.11 30.68 -4.31
CA THR A 493 9.20 31.83 -3.40
C THR A 493 8.11 32.85 -3.72
N ARG A 494 7.28 33.20 -2.72
CA ARG A 494 6.19 34.17 -2.85
C ARG A 494 6.70 35.60 -2.65
N GLY A 495 6.75 36.39 -3.71
CA GLY A 495 6.96 37.84 -3.72
C GLY A 495 6.14 38.46 -4.87
N GLY A 496 5.61 39.67 -4.70
CA GLY A 496 4.62 40.25 -5.63
C GLY A 496 4.87 41.71 -6.01
N GLY A 497 4.21 42.15 -7.09
CA GLY A 497 4.43 43.45 -7.75
C GLY A 497 5.60 43.40 -8.74
N ASP A 498 5.51 43.87 -9.99
CA ASP A 498 4.53 44.77 -10.62
C ASP A 498 4.28 44.41 -12.11
N ARG A 499 3.30 45.05 -12.78
CA ARG A 499 2.88 44.81 -14.17
C ARG A 499 3.63 45.69 -15.18
N THR A 500 4.43 45.08 -16.07
CA THR A 500 4.68 45.65 -17.42
C THR A 500 4.59 44.58 -18.51
N VAL A 501 4.42 45.01 -19.77
CA VAL A 501 3.88 44.19 -20.88
C VAL A 501 4.82 44.13 -22.08
N LYS A 502 5.04 42.95 -22.70
CA LYS A 502 5.11 42.79 -24.18
C LYS A 502 5.15 41.36 -24.76
N LYS A 503 4.28 41.18 -25.77
CA LYS A 503 4.37 40.35 -27.00
C LYS A 503 4.64 38.82 -26.95
N ARG A 504 3.61 38.07 -27.41
CA ARG A 504 3.70 36.70 -27.95
C ARG A 504 4.49 36.66 -29.29
N LYS A 505 5.03 35.49 -29.64
CA LYS A 505 5.36 35.07 -31.03
C LYS A 505 4.70 33.72 -31.35
N ALA A 506 4.47 33.44 -32.63
CA ALA A 506 3.77 32.27 -33.15
C ALA A 506 4.74 31.15 -33.60
N PRO A 507 4.29 29.88 -33.72
CA PRO A 507 5.16 28.74 -34.01
C PRO A 507 5.50 28.59 -35.51
N ARG A 508 6.54 27.79 -35.83
CA ARG A 508 6.86 27.33 -37.21
C ARG A 508 6.99 25.80 -37.27
N LYS A 509 6.65 25.23 -38.43
CA LYS A 509 6.57 23.77 -38.67
C LYS A 509 7.94 23.13 -38.99
N LYS A 510 7.98 21.79 -38.92
CA LYS A 510 9.03 20.92 -39.46
C LYS A 510 9.26 21.13 -40.97
N SER A 511 10.46 20.83 -41.45
CA SER A 511 10.78 20.48 -42.85
C SER A 511 11.74 19.28 -42.86
N ALA A 512 11.91 18.62 -44.01
CA ALA A 512 12.58 17.31 -44.10
C ALA A 512 13.60 17.22 -45.23
N LYS A 513 14.54 16.26 -45.06
CA LYS A 513 15.34 15.50 -46.04
C LYS A 513 15.68 16.19 -47.39
N LYS A 514 16.98 16.40 -47.61
CA LYS A 514 17.58 16.31 -48.96
C LYS A 514 18.97 15.64 -48.86
N VAL A 515 19.33 14.87 -49.88
CA VAL A 515 20.58 14.11 -50.02
C VAL A 515 21.39 14.69 -51.18
N ARG A 516 22.72 14.64 -51.04
CA ARG A 516 23.73 14.45 -52.10
C ARG A 516 24.83 13.59 -51.47
N ASP A 517 25.11 12.39 -51.99
CA ASP A 517 25.81 12.03 -53.24
C ASP A 517 27.34 12.08 -53.04
N ASP A 518 28.00 10.98 -53.41
CA ASP A 518 29.38 10.62 -53.04
C ASP A 518 30.43 10.97 -54.12
N ASP A 519 31.71 11.02 -53.74
CA ASP A 519 32.86 10.72 -54.64
C ASP A 519 34.13 10.36 -53.82
N GLU A 520 35.08 9.63 -54.42
CA GLU A 520 36.35 9.17 -53.82
C GLU A 520 37.53 10.08 -54.26
N SER A 521 38.70 10.14 -53.60
CA SER A 521 39.69 9.07 -53.51
C SER A 521 41.01 9.54 -52.81
N ASP A 522 41.88 8.58 -52.48
CA ASP A 522 43.34 8.59 -52.16
C ASP A 522 44.16 9.92 -52.06
N ALA A 523 45.23 10.04 -51.25
CA ALA A 523 46.24 9.02 -50.92
C ALA A 523 47.06 9.27 -49.62
N ASN A 524 47.38 8.16 -48.93
CA ASN A 524 48.65 7.78 -48.26
C ASN A 524 49.44 8.75 -47.33
N GLY A 525 49.76 8.26 -46.12
CA GLY A 525 50.78 8.82 -45.21
C GLY A 525 50.75 8.15 -43.82
N SER A 526 51.87 7.58 -43.35
CA SER A 526 51.93 6.83 -42.06
C SER A 526 53.21 7.09 -41.26
N GLY A 527 53.08 7.10 -39.93
CA GLY A 527 54.16 7.35 -38.94
C GLY A 527 54.21 8.81 -38.47
N ASP A 528 54.33 9.13 -37.17
CA ASP A 528 54.37 8.28 -35.96
C ASP A 528 53.85 9.05 -34.70
N SER A 529 53.56 8.30 -33.62
CA SER A 529 53.44 8.67 -32.20
C SER A 529 52.68 9.94 -31.77
N GLY A 530 51.52 9.74 -31.10
CA GLY A 530 50.75 10.85 -30.51
C GLY A 530 49.49 10.49 -29.71
N VAL A 531 49.50 9.47 -28.85
CA VAL A 531 48.30 8.98 -28.13
C VAL A 531 47.76 10.01 -27.12
N LYS A 532 46.78 10.82 -27.53
CA LYS A 532 46.02 11.71 -26.64
C LYS A 532 45.01 10.92 -25.80
N LYS A 533 45.31 10.71 -24.51
CA LYS A 533 44.32 10.26 -23.51
C LYS A 533 43.10 11.19 -23.52
N ARG A 534 41.89 10.63 -23.59
CA ARG A 534 40.62 11.37 -23.42
C ARG A 534 40.53 11.93 -21.98
N LYS A 535 40.10 13.18 -21.84
CA LYS A 535 39.75 13.77 -20.52
C LYS A 535 38.49 13.08 -19.97
N ALA A 536 38.61 12.41 -18.83
CA ALA A 536 37.47 12.13 -17.96
C ALA A 536 37.22 13.35 -17.05
N GLY A 537 35.96 13.79 -16.91
CA GLY A 537 35.68 15.07 -16.25
C GLY A 537 34.20 15.37 -16.06
N GLY A 538 33.46 14.47 -15.41
CA GLY A 538 32.14 14.80 -14.88
C GLY A 538 32.25 15.81 -13.71
N GLY A 539 31.24 16.66 -13.54
CA GLY A 539 31.28 17.81 -12.61
C GLY A 539 31.47 17.52 -11.11
N PHE A 540 31.60 16.25 -10.71
CA PHE A 540 31.92 15.82 -9.35
C PHE A 540 33.32 16.25 -8.89
N GLN A 541 34.27 16.44 -9.82
CA GLN A 541 35.64 16.90 -9.55
C GLN A 541 35.84 18.39 -9.90
N LYS A 542 34.79 19.21 -9.88
CA LYS A 542 34.94 20.67 -10.05
C LYS A 542 35.70 21.25 -8.83
N PRO A 543 36.77 22.05 -9.02
CA PRO A 543 37.41 22.78 -7.93
C PRO A 543 36.57 24.00 -7.50
N PHE A 544 36.70 24.37 -6.24
CA PHE A 544 36.10 25.55 -5.62
C PHE A 544 37.19 26.35 -4.88
N ASN A 545 37.08 27.68 -4.90
CA ASN A 545 37.82 28.55 -3.98
C ASN A 545 37.26 28.33 -2.56
N LEU A 546 38.12 28.18 -1.55
CA LEU A 546 37.68 28.03 -0.15
C LEU A 546 37.62 29.39 0.55
N SER A 547 36.73 29.56 1.54
CA SER A 547 36.83 30.70 2.46
C SER A 547 38.17 30.65 3.22
N THR A 548 38.72 31.80 3.62
CA THR A 548 39.99 31.89 4.38
C THR A 548 40.00 30.94 5.58
N THR A 549 38.98 31.01 6.43
CA THR A 549 38.79 30.14 7.61
C THR A 549 38.75 28.64 7.31
N LEU A 550 38.37 28.24 6.09
CA LEU A 550 38.34 26.84 5.65
C LEU A 550 39.68 26.43 5.00
N SER A 551 40.32 27.35 4.28
CA SER A 551 41.70 27.20 3.79
C SER A 551 42.69 27.02 4.95
N ASP A 552 42.50 27.72 6.07
CA ASP A 552 43.32 27.61 7.29
C ASP A 552 43.24 26.24 8.00
N ILE A 553 42.27 25.40 7.60
CA ILE A 553 42.13 24.00 8.03
C ILE A 553 42.60 23.05 6.91
N CYS A 554 42.22 23.33 5.67
CA CYS A 554 42.50 22.43 4.54
C CYS A 554 43.95 22.50 4.03
N GLY A 555 44.67 23.59 4.28
CA GLY A 555 46.04 23.82 3.83
C GLY A 555 46.19 24.19 2.35
N GLU A 556 45.08 24.28 1.60
CA GLU A 556 45.02 24.60 0.17
C GLU A 556 43.85 25.56 -0.10
N THR A 557 44.04 26.53 -0.98
CA THR A 557 43.04 27.57 -1.31
C THR A 557 41.98 27.12 -2.33
N GLN A 558 42.26 26.05 -3.09
CA GLN A 558 41.34 25.48 -4.08
C GLN A 558 41.28 23.95 -3.96
N LEU A 559 40.09 23.41 -3.75
CA LEU A 559 39.84 21.96 -3.65
C LEU A 559 38.47 21.59 -4.23
N SER A 560 38.29 20.34 -4.67
CA SER A 560 36.95 19.80 -4.94
C SER A 560 36.23 19.45 -3.63
N ARG A 561 34.90 19.52 -3.59
CA ARG A 561 34.11 19.27 -2.37
C ARG A 561 34.44 17.92 -1.69
N PRO A 562 34.66 16.80 -2.40
CA PRO A 562 35.16 15.56 -1.79
C PRO A 562 36.53 15.69 -1.10
N GLN A 563 37.45 16.49 -1.64
CA GLN A 563 38.78 16.71 -1.05
C GLN A 563 38.70 17.57 0.22
N VAL A 564 37.84 18.61 0.22
CA VAL A 564 37.57 19.44 1.41
C VAL A 564 37.02 18.60 2.57
N VAL A 565 36.03 17.75 2.29
CA VAL A 565 35.47 16.82 3.29
C VAL A 565 36.54 15.87 3.82
N LYS A 566 37.42 15.34 2.96
CA LYS A 566 38.55 14.49 3.38
C LYS A 566 39.52 15.25 4.31
N ARG A 567 39.91 16.47 3.98
CA ARG A 567 40.82 17.29 4.80
C ARG A 567 40.24 17.66 6.17
N LEU A 568 38.95 17.97 6.23
CA LEU A 568 38.25 18.17 7.51
C LEU A 568 38.26 16.90 8.35
N TRP A 569 37.99 15.73 7.77
CA TRP A 569 38.08 14.45 8.50
C TRP A 569 39.50 14.08 8.95
N GLU A 570 40.52 14.43 8.17
CA GLU A 570 41.93 14.31 8.56
C GLU A 570 42.22 15.19 9.80
N HIS A 571 41.76 16.45 9.81
CA HIS A 571 41.88 17.35 10.97
C HIS A 571 41.11 16.87 12.21
N ILE A 572 39.86 16.42 12.03
CA ILE A 572 38.99 15.89 13.11
C ILE A 572 39.61 14.67 13.78
N LYS A 573 40.19 13.74 12.99
CA LYS A 573 40.88 12.55 13.52
C LYS A 573 42.23 12.89 14.15
N ALA A 574 42.96 13.86 13.63
CA ALA A 574 44.26 14.27 14.16
C ALA A 574 44.18 14.97 15.54
N ASN A 575 43.05 15.62 15.84
CA ASN A 575 42.83 16.39 17.08
C ASN A 575 41.78 15.75 18.02
N ASP A 576 41.39 14.49 17.77
CA ASP A 576 40.38 13.71 18.51
C ASP A 576 39.07 14.47 18.81
N LEU A 577 38.53 15.15 17.79
CA LEU A 577 37.39 16.07 17.94
C LEU A 577 36.01 15.39 17.91
N GLN A 578 35.91 14.06 17.93
CA GLN A 578 34.63 13.36 18.01
C GLN A 578 34.17 13.22 19.46
N ASP A 579 32.86 13.27 19.72
CA ASP A 579 32.34 12.99 21.05
C ASP A 579 32.43 11.47 21.34
N PRO A 580 33.10 11.03 22.42
CA PRO A 580 33.25 9.59 22.71
C PRO A 580 31.91 8.89 23.02
N ALA A 581 30.87 9.63 23.40
CA ALA A 581 29.52 9.11 23.64
C ALA A 581 28.64 9.06 22.38
N ASP A 582 28.83 9.99 21.43
CA ASP A 582 28.18 9.98 20.11
C ASP A 582 29.15 10.48 19.03
N LYS A 583 29.73 9.54 18.28
CA LYS A 583 30.69 9.82 17.20
C LYS A 583 30.10 10.62 16.03
N ARG A 584 28.78 10.85 16.01
CA ARG A 584 28.13 11.77 15.05
C ARG A 584 28.30 13.23 15.44
N GLN A 585 28.50 13.54 16.73
CA GLN A 585 28.81 14.89 17.18
C GLN A 585 30.32 15.15 17.10
N ILE A 586 30.69 16.19 16.36
CA ILE A 586 32.05 16.72 16.30
C ILE A 586 32.11 17.96 17.18
N ARG A 587 33.02 17.97 18.15
CA ARG A 587 33.34 19.11 19.03
C ARG A 587 34.24 20.06 18.25
N CYS A 588 33.73 21.20 17.83
CA CYS A 588 34.50 22.13 17.01
C CYS A 588 35.63 22.75 17.83
N ASP A 589 36.88 22.62 17.35
CA ASP A 589 38.01 23.40 17.86
C ASP A 589 37.91 24.89 17.46
N ALA A 590 38.86 25.72 17.86
CA ALA A 590 38.84 27.16 17.55
C ALA A 590 38.80 27.46 16.04
N LYS A 591 39.40 26.61 15.20
CA LYS A 591 39.36 26.78 13.73
C LYS A 591 38.00 26.36 13.15
N MET A 592 37.49 25.20 13.55
CA MET A 592 36.18 24.71 13.13
C MET A 592 35.05 25.62 13.63
N GLN A 593 35.18 26.24 14.81
CA GLN A 593 34.23 27.25 15.28
C GLN A 593 34.25 28.51 14.39
N ALA A 594 35.40 28.92 13.85
CA ALA A 594 35.49 30.04 12.89
C ALA A 594 34.84 29.72 11.52
N VAL A 595 34.68 28.44 11.16
CA VAL A 595 33.92 27.99 9.99
C VAL A 595 32.44 27.82 10.33
N PHE A 596 32.10 26.85 11.19
CA PHE A 596 30.73 26.39 11.45
C PHE A 596 29.95 27.26 12.44
N LYS A 597 30.60 28.22 13.12
CA LYS A 597 30.01 29.17 14.10
C LYS A 597 29.23 28.49 15.24
N GLN A 598 29.59 27.24 15.55
CA GLN A 598 28.93 26.37 16.52
C GLN A 598 29.98 25.56 17.28
N ALA A 599 29.80 25.37 18.59
CA ALA A 599 30.72 24.61 19.43
C ALA A 599 30.65 23.09 19.20
N ARG A 600 29.55 22.59 18.62
CA ARG A 600 29.38 21.23 18.14
C ARG A 600 28.70 21.25 16.77
N VAL A 601 29.10 20.35 15.87
CA VAL A 601 28.47 20.13 14.58
C VAL A 601 28.24 18.64 14.36
N ASP A 602 27.05 18.26 13.93
CA ASP A 602 26.75 16.89 13.52
C ASP A 602 27.43 16.57 12.18
N MET A 603 27.95 15.36 12.00
CA MET A 603 28.70 14.96 10.80
C MET A 603 27.95 15.14 9.46
N PHE A 604 26.62 15.00 9.44
CA PHE A 604 25.81 15.23 8.25
C PHE A 604 25.53 16.74 8.07
N LYS A 605 25.35 17.47 9.17
CA LYS A 605 25.21 18.92 9.17
C LYS A 605 26.47 19.64 8.68
N MET A 606 27.66 19.16 9.06
CA MET A 606 28.96 19.65 8.61
C MET A 606 29.04 19.67 7.09
N ASN A 607 28.69 18.56 6.43
CA ASN A 607 28.71 18.45 4.96
C ASN A 607 27.77 19.45 4.26
N LYS A 608 26.69 19.87 4.92
CA LYS A 608 25.76 20.90 4.43
C LYS A 608 26.34 22.30 4.62
N GLU A 609 26.88 22.60 5.81
CA GLU A 609 27.41 23.92 6.17
C GLU A 609 28.70 24.28 5.40
N ILE A 610 29.55 23.30 5.06
CA ILE A 610 30.70 23.49 4.13
C ILE A 610 30.27 24.20 2.83
N GLY A 611 29.04 23.96 2.34
CA GLY A 611 28.52 24.58 1.12
C GLY A 611 28.51 26.12 1.12
N ASN A 612 28.48 26.74 2.30
CA ASN A 612 28.53 28.21 2.45
C ASN A 612 29.96 28.80 2.30
N HIS A 613 30.97 27.93 2.23
CA HIS A 613 32.41 28.26 2.23
C HIS A 613 33.12 27.81 0.95
N LEU A 614 32.37 27.38 -0.08
CA LEU A 614 32.88 26.93 -1.38
C LEU A 614 32.39 27.87 -2.49
N TYR A 615 33.28 28.69 -3.03
CA TYR A 615 32.97 29.65 -4.09
C TYR A 615 33.37 29.10 -5.47
N PRO A 616 32.61 29.37 -6.54
CA PRO A 616 32.98 28.95 -7.89
C PRO A 616 34.33 29.55 -8.32
N VAL A 617 35.23 28.73 -8.87
CA VAL A 617 36.41 29.26 -9.57
C VAL A 617 35.93 29.89 -10.88
N GLY A 618 35.97 31.21 -10.98
CA GLY A 618 35.62 31.97 -12.19
C GLY A 618 34.63 33.14 -12.01
N GLU A 619 34.20 33.44 -10.79
CA GLU A 619 33.40 34.63 -10.44
C GLU A 619 34.16 35.40 -9.34
N GLU A 620 34.29 36.72 -9.50
CA GLU A 620 34.80 37.68 -8.48
C GLU A 620 33.64 38.30 -7.70
#